data_AF-A0A959JGT7-F1
#
_entry.id   AF-A0A959JGT7-F1
#
_cell.length_a   1.000
_cell.length_b   1.000
_cell.length_c   1.000
_cell.angle_alpha   90.00
_cell.angle_beta   90.00
_cell.angle_gamma   90.00
#
_symmetry.space_group_name_H-M   'P 1'
#
loop_
_entity.id
_entity.type
_entity.pdbx_description
1 polymer ?
#
loop_
_entity_poly.entity_id
_entity_poly.type
_entity_poly.pdbx_seq_one_letter_code
_entity_poly.pdbx_strand_id
1 'polypeptide(L)'
;MVAPQYPTGVRMYIWINKIGGETAGTLQNINILNHYVGMKFIEPESIPELSYFPYVVLALGLLGLLAMVINKPWAYLGWALLVIILAAIGIYDFYLWEYDYGHHLSPTAPIKIPGASYQPPVIGKKTILNFTAYSYPHTGGILAGISIILALVAFKIKKSWS
;
A
#
# COMPACT_ATOMS: atom_id res chain seq x y z
N MET A 1 -13.56 -0.19 4.42
CA MET A 1 -14.02 -0.22 5.83
C MET A 1 -15.54 -0.32 5.89
N VAL A 2 -16.10 -0.78 7.00
CA VAL A 2 -17.55 -0.80 7.28
C VAL A 2 -17.79 -0.17 8.65
N ALA A 3 -18.77 0.73 8.76
CA ALA A 3 -19.12 1.44 9.99
C ALA A 3 -20.65 1.59 10.08
N PRO A 4 -21.24 1.88 11.26
CA PRO A 4 -22.68 2.07 11.36
C PRO A 4 -23.23 3.18 10.47
N GLN A 5 -22.43 4.24 10.25
CA GLN A 5 -22.77 5.36 9.35
C GLN A 5 -22.65 4.97 7.86
N TYR A 6 -21.89 3.92 7.55
CA TYR A 6 -21.64 3.41 6.20
C TYR A 6 -21.88 1.89 6.16
N PRO A 7 -23.15 1.45 6.24
CA PRO A 7 -23.50 0.02 6.39
C PRO A 7 -23.13 -0.80 5.16
N THR A 8 -23.11 -0.19 3.96
CA THR A 8 -22.63 -0.80 2.72
C THR A 8 -21.11 -0.78 2.57
N GLY A 9 -20.41 -0.11 3.50
CA GLY A 9 -18.98 0.10 3.48
C GLY A 9 -18.52 1.25 2.60
N VAL A 10 -17.27 1.66 2.81
CA VAL A 10 -16.54 2.66 2.03
C VAL A 10 -15.22 2.03 1.57
N ARG A 11 -14.96 2.07 0.26
CA ARG A 11 -13.78 1.44 -0.36
C ARG A 11 -12.83 2.51 -0.92
N MET A 12 -11.69 2.65 -0.25
CA MET A 12 -10.56 3.44 -0.72
C MET A 12 -9.61 2.56 -1.52
N TYR A 13 -8.98 3.15 -2.53
CA TYR A 13 -7.93 2.54 -3.33
C TYR A 13 -6.71 3.44 -3.28
N ILE A 14 -5.55 2.81 -3.06
CA ILE A 14 -4.24 3.45 -3.09
C ILE A 14 -3.54 2.91 -4.34
N TRP A 15 -3.33 3.80 -5.31
CA TRP A 15 -2.55 3.51 -6.51
C TRP A 15 -1.15 4.11 -6.35
N ILE A 16 -0.24 3.70 -7.23
CA ILE A 16 1.13 4.23 -7.26
C ILE A 16 1.20 5.73 -7.56
N ASN A 17 0.13 6.34 -8.06
CA ASN A 17 0.11 7.75 -8.49
C ASN A 17 -1.04 8.59 -7.91
N LYS A 18 -1.95 7.97 -7.15
CA LYS A 18 -3.12 8.66 -6.59
C LYS A 18 -3.75 7.85 -5.46
N ILE A 19 -4.55 8.52 -4.65
CA ILE A 19 -5.46 7.89 -3.69
C ILE A 19 -6.88 8.33 -4.04
N GLY A 20 -7.85 7.43 -3.94
CA GLY A 20 -9.24 7.70 -4.26
C GLY A 20 -10.14 6.57 -3.78
N GLY A 21 -11.31 6.41 -4.37
CA GLY A 21 -12.22 5.35 -3.98
C GLY A 21 -13.27 5.01 -5.02
N GLU A 22 -14.21 4.18 -4.61
CA GLU A 22 -15.30 3.72 -5.47
C GLU A 22 -16.21 4.85 -5.99
N THR A 23 -16.39 5.89 -5.17
CA THR A 23 -17.16 7.09 -5.52
C THR A 23 -16.33 8.35 -5.31
N ALA A 24 -16.69 9.45 -5.97
CA ALA A 24 -16.01 10.74 -5.82
C ALA A 24 -15.97 11.24 -4.36
N GLY A 25 -17.00 10.94 -3.56
CA GLY A 25 -17.08 11.30 -2.14
C GLY A 25 -16.33 10.36 -1.19
N THR A 26 -15.69 9.29 -1.68
CA THR A 26 -15.08 8.27 -0.79
C THR A 26 -14.00 8.87 0.11
N LEU A 27 -13.09 9.66 -0.46
CA LEU A 27 -12.00 10.26 0.31
C LEU A 27 -12.53 11.28 1.33
N GLN A 28 -13.52 12.09 0.93
CA GLN A 28 -14.22 13.00 1.82
C GLN A 28 -14.89 12.26 2.99
N ASN A 29 -15.58 11.16 2.72
CA ASN A 29 -16.25 10.35 3.73
C ASN A 29 -15.26 9.75 4.74
N ILE A 30 -14.09 9.30 4.28
CA ILE A 30 -13.01 8.82 5.14
C ILE A 30 -12.44 9.96 5.98
N ASN A 31 -12.18 11.12 5.37
CA ASN A 31 -11.67 12.29 6.07
C ASN A 31 -12.65 12.79 7.14
N ILE A 32 -13.97 12.76 6.87
CA ILE A 32 -14.98 13.04 7.89
C ILE A 32 -14.84 12.09 9.09
N LEU A 33 -14.68 10.79 8.85
CA LEU A 33 -14.45 9.84 9.94
C LEU A 33 -13.13 10.11 10.68
N ASN A 34 -12.05 10.38 9.95
CA ASN A 34 -10.75 10.71 10.53
C ASN A 34 -10.85 11.91 11.47
N HIS A 35 -11.57 12.96 11.06
CA HIS A 35 -11.80 14.15 11.89
C HIS A 35 -12.44 13.82 13.24
N TYR A 36 -13.43 12.92 13.27
CA TYR A 36 -14.12 12.56 14.52
C TYR A 36 -13.20 11.85 15.52
N VAL A 37 -12.27 11.03 15.05
CA VAL A 37 -11.32 10.29 15.91
C VAL A 37 -9.95 10.99 16.03
N GLY A 38 -9.79 12.16 15.40
CA GLY A 38 -8.58 12.97 15.46
C GLY A 38 -7.44 12.53 14.53
N MET A 39 -7.68 11.60 13.59
CA MET A 39 -6.69 11.24 12.58
C MET A 39 -6.49 12.40 11.59
N LYS A 40 -5.29 12.47 10.98
CA LYS A 40 -4.99 13.43 9.92
C LYS A 40 -5.91 13.22 8.70
N PHE A 41 -6.16 14.29 7.97
CA PHE A 41 -6.79 14.16 6.65
C PHE A 41 -5.82 13.50 5.68
N ILE A 42 -6.37 12.61 4.86
CA ILE A 42 -5.66 12.04 3.73
C ILE A 42 -5.80 13.05 2.58
N GLU A 43 -4.71 13.72 2.28
CA GLU A 43 -4.56 14.70 1.20
C GLU A 43 -3.55 14.13 0.19
N PRO A 44 -4.00 13.57 -0.95
CA PRO A 44 -3.11 12.93 -1.92
C PRO A 44 -2.00 13.86 -2.40
N GLU A 45 -2.26 15.17 -2.48
CA GLU A 45 -1.31 16.19 -2.88
C GLU A 45 -0.16 16.39 -1.87
N SER A 46 -0.38 16.03 -0.59
CA SER A 46 0.64 16.11 0.45
C SER A 46 1.52 14.85 0.54
N ILE A 47 1.28 13.85 -0.30
CA ILE A 47 2.00 12.56 -0.30
C ILE A 47 3.00 12.57 -1.46
N PRO A 48 4.27 12.95 -1.23
CA PRO A 48 5.27 13.09 -2.29
C PRO A 48 5.52 11.79 -3.05
N GLU A 49 5.37 10.63 -2.40
CA GLU A 49 5.54 9.30 -2.95
C GLU A 49 4.71 9.08 -4.22
N LEU A 50 3.48 9.60 -4.26
CA LEU A 50 2.57 9.46 -5.41
C LEU A 50 3.12 10.15 -6.67
N SER A 51 4.02 11.11 -6.52
CA SER A 51 4.66 11.79 -7.66
C SER A 51 5.76 10.96 -8.30
N TYR A 52 6.50 10.14 -7.53
CA TYR A 52 7.69 9.46 -8.03
C TYR A 52 7.58 7.94 -8.12
N PHE A 53 6.66 7.31 -7.39
CA PHE A 53 6.38 5.88 -7.50
C PHE A 53 6.12 5.39 -8.94
N PRO A 54 5.45 6.15 -9.84
CA PRO A 54 5.29 5.72 -11.23
C PRO A 54 6.62 5.55 -11.97
N TYR A 55 7.59 6.44 -11.71
CA TYR A 55 8.92 6.34 -12.31
C TYR A 55 9.70 5.15 -11.74
N VAL A 56 9.56 4.86 -10.44
CA VAL A 56 10.16 3.67 -9.81
C VAL A 56 9.61 2.39 -10.44
N VAL A 57 8.29 2.28 -10.60
CA VAL A 57 7.66 1.11 -11.22
C VAL A 57 8.05 0.97 -12.68
N LEU A 58 8.11 2.08 -13.44
CA LEU A 58 8.58 2.07 -14.82
C LEU A 58 10.05 1.60 -14.91
N ALA A 59 10.93 2.13 -14.06
CA ALA A 59 12.33 1.72 -14.00
C ALA A 59 12.46 0.23 -13.68
N LEU A 60 11.68 -0.30 -12.74
CA LEU A 60 11.66 -1.74 -12.44
C LEU A 60 11.19 -2.59 -13.64
N GLY A 61 10.18 -2.11 -14.38
CA GLY A 61 9.74 -2.75 -15.62
C GLY A 61 10.86 -2.81 -16.67
N LEU A 62 11.55 -1.69 -16.90
CA LEU A 62 12.67 -1.61 -17.83
C LEU A 62 13.85 -2.50 -17.40
N LEU A 63 14.18 -2.53 -16.10
CA LEU A 63 15.20 -3.42 -15.56
C LEU A 63 14.81 -4.90 -15.71
N GLY A 64 13.52 -5.22 -15.63
CA GLY A 64 13.02 -6.58 -15.87
C GLY A 64 13.20 -7.00 -17.32
N LEU A 65 12.89 -6.11 -18.26
CA LEU A 65 13.17 -6.32 -19.69
C LEU A 65 14.68 -6.45 -19.95
N LEU A 66 15.51 -5.65 -19.29
CA LEU A 66 16.96 -5.76 -19.39
C LEU A 66 17.46 -7.11 -18.87
N ALA A 67 16.93 -7.61 -17.75
CA ALA A 67 17.27 -8.94 -17.24
C ALA A 67 16.91 -10.04 -18.26
N MET A 68 15.79 -9.89 -18.97
CA MET A 68 15.41 -10.78 -20.07
C MET A 68 16.40 -10.74 -21.23
N VAL A 69 16.86 -9.54 -21.64
CA VAL A 69 17.86 -9.38 -22.72
C VAL A 69 19.22 -9.97 -22.31
N ILE A 70 19.67 -9.74 -21.07
CA ILE A 70 20.92 -10.33 -20.55
C ILE A 70 20.81 -11.86 -20.48
N ASN A 71 19.64 -12.38 -20.09
CA ASN A 71 19.30 -13.79 -20.07
C ASN A 71 20.26 -14.69 -19.27
N LYS A 72 20.83 -14.16 -18.19
CA LYS A 72 21.72 -14.89 -17.26
C LYS A 72 21.03 -15.10 -15.92
N PRO A 73 21.31 -16.20 -15.19
CA PRO A 73 20.66 -16.49 -13.92
C PRO A 73 20.82 -15.36 -12.90
N TRP A 74 22.03 -14.77 -12.78
CA TRP A 74 22.27 -13.67 -11.84
C TRP A 74 21.42 -12.43 -12.12
N ALA A 75 21.06 -12.17 -13.38
CA ALA A 75 20.25 -11.01 -13.75
C ALA A 75 18.81 -11.15 -13.25
N TYR A 76 18.20 -12.33 -13.41
CA TYR A 76 16.87 -12.63 -12.88
C TYR A 76 16.84 -12.61 -11.35
N LEU A 77 17.85 -13.17 -10.69
CA LEU A 77 17.96 -13.12 -9.23
C LEU A 77 18.16 -11.69 -8.72
N GLY A 78 19.06 -10.93 -9.33
CA GLY A 78 19.31 -9.54 -8.96
C GLY A 78 18.06 -8.67 -9.10
N TRP A 79 17.32 -8.82 -10.20
CA TRP A 79 16.05 -8.13 -10.39
C TRP A 79 15.00 -8.55 -9.36
N ALA A 80 14.82 -9.85 -9.09
CA ALA A 80 13.86 -10.33 -8.10
C ALA A 80 14.17 -9.78 -6.69
N LEU A 81 15.44 -9.81 -6.28
CA LEU A 81 15.87 -9.25 -4.99
C LEU A 81 15.64 -7.74 -4.92
N LEU A 82 15.92 -7.01 -6.01
CA LEU A 82 15.65 -5.57 -6.08
C LEU A 82 14.17 -5.27 -5.88
N VAL A 83 13.27 -5.98 -6.58
CA VAL A 83 11.82 -5.80 -6.43
C VAL A 83 11.36 -6.15 -5.00
N ILE A 84 11.87 -7.24 -4.41
CA ILE A 84 11.56 -7.63 -3.02
C ILE A 84 11.98 -6.55 -2.03
N ILE A 85 13.20 -6.03 -2.15
CA ILE A 85 13.72 -4.99 -1.25
C ILE A 85 12.88 -3.71 -1.36
N LEU A 86 12.58 -3.25 -2.58
CA LEU A 86 11.76 -2.05 -2.78
C LEU A 86 10.31 -2.25 -2.31
N ALA A 87 9.74 -3.44 -2.52
CA ALA A 87 8.42 -3.77 -1.99
C ALA A 87 8.41 -3.76 -0.45
N ALA A 88 9.45 -4.30 0.19
CA ALA A 88 9.57 -4.27 1.65
C ALA A 88 9.71 -2.84 2.17
N ILE A 89 10.48 -1.98 1.50
CA ILE A 89 10.60 -0.55 1.82
C ILE A 89 9.24 0.14 1.68
N GLY A 90 8.51 -0.09 0.58
CA GLY A 90 7.19 0.51 0.37
C GLY A 90 6.15 0.05 1.41
N ILE A 91 6.17 -1.22 1.81
CA ILE A 91 5.29 -1.73 2.88
C ILE A 91 5.66 -1.11 4.23
N TYR A 92 6.96 -0.94 4.51
CA TYR A 92 7.43 -0.31 5.73
C TYR A 92 7.03 1.17 5.79
N ASP A 93 7.19 1.91 4.69
CA ASP A 93 6.77 3.30 4.58
C ASP A 93 5.25 3.44 4.77
N PHE A 94 4.46 2.57 4.14
CA PHE A 94 3.02 2.51 4.36
C PHE A 94 2.65 2.23 5.83
N TYR A 95 3.36 1.33 6.50
CA TYR A 95 3.17 1.10 7.94
C TYR A 95 3.45 2.37 8.77
N LEU A 96 4.46 3.16 8.40
CA LEU A 96 4.75 4.42 9.09
C LEU A 96 3.62 5.44 8.90
N TRP A 97 3.01 5.53 7.72
CA TRP A 97 1.83 6.35 7.51
C TRP A 97 0.66 5.91 8.39
N GLU A 98 0.35 4.61 8.39
CA GLU A 98 -0.73 4.08 9.21
C GLU A 98 -0.48 4.36 10.71
N TYR A 99 0.77 4.18 11.16
CA TYR A 99 1.16 4.43 12.54
C TYR A 99 1.00 5.91 12.90
N ASP A 100 1.55 6.80 12.08
CA ASP A 100 1.49 8.25 12.29
C ASP A 100 0.04 8.75 12.33
N TYR A 101 -0.78 8.34 11.36
CA TYR A 101 -2.19 8.72 11.30
C TYR A 101 -2.99 8.13 12.46
N GLY A 102 -2.66 6.91 12.91
CA GLY A 102 -3.39 6.19 13.95
C GLY A 102 -3.01 6.52 15.39
N HIS A 103 -1.83 7.12 15.64
CA HIS A 103 -1.31 7.41 16.98
C HIS A 103 -1.10 8.89 17.27
N HIS A 104 -0.84 9.74 16.27
CA HIS A 104 -0.71 11.18 16.45
C HIS A 104 -2.08 11.87 16.28
N LEU A 105 -2.97 11.59 17.22
CA LEU A 105 -4.36 12.06 17.16
C LEU A 105 -4.48 13.49 17.69
N SER A 106 -5.34 14.28 17.06
CA SER A 106 -5.61 15.65 17.47
C SER A 106 -6.19 15.72 18.89
N PRO A 107 -5.66 16.61 19.76
CA PRO A 107 -6.23 16.85 21.09
C PRO A 107 -7.57 17.59 21.03
N THR A 108 -8.05 18.02 19.86
CA THR A 108 -9.37 18.66 19.68
C THR A 108 -10.40 17.71 19.08
N ALA A 109 -10.08 16.43 18.91
CA ALA A 109 -10.98 15.43 18.34
C ALA A 109 -12.31 15.33 19.12
N PRO A 110 -13.47 15.26 18.43
CA PRO A 110 -14.77 15.06 19.08
C PRO A 110 -14.88 13.76 19.88
N ILE A 111 -14.28 12.67 19.40
CA ILE A 111 -14.28 11.36 20.06
C ILE A 111 -12.87 11.06 20.53
N LYS A 112 -12.73 10.77 21.83
CA LYS A 112 -11.46 10.39 22.44
C LYS A 112 -11.65 9.20 23.35
N ILE A 113 -10.82 8.19 23.17
CA ILE A 113 -10.78 7.03 24.03
C ILE A 113 -9.35 6.89 24.55
N PRO A 114 -9.12 7.04 25.87
CA PRO A 114 -7.79 6.94 26.43
C PRO A 114 -7.10 5.63 26.04
N GLY A 115 -5.90 5.72 25.48
CA GLY A 115 -5.10 4.57 25.05
C GLY A 115 -5.58 3.89 23.75
N ALA A 116 -6.59 4.42 23.07
CA ALA A 116 -7.02 3.88 21.77
C ALA A 116 -6.07 4.30 20.64
N SER A 117 -5.84 3.38 19.72
CA SER A 117 -5.16 3.62 18.44
C SER A 117 -6.10 3.28 17.29
N TYR A 118 -6.17 4.16 16.31
CA TYR A 118 -7.03 4.02 15.14
C TYR A 118 -6.26 3.54 13.91
N GLN A 119 -5.04 3.01 14.11
CA GLN A 119 -4.21 2.46 13.05
C GLN A 119 -4.94 1.29 12.33
N PRO A 120 -5.20 1.39 11.02
CA PRO A 120 -5.71 0.27 10.22
C PRO A 120 -4.66 -0.85 10.09
N PRO A 121 -5.04 -2.07 9.67
CA PRO A 121 -4.05 -3.12 9.46
C PRO A 121 -3.34 -2.91 8.11
N VAL A 122 -2.02 -3.10 8.06
CA VAL A 122 -1.27 -3.17 6.78
C VAL A 122 -1.87 -4.23 5.85
N ILE A 123 -2.23 -5.38 6.41
CA ILE A 123 -2.91 -6.47 5.70
C ILE A 123 -3.92 -7.17 6.62
N GLY A 124 -5.07 -7.55 6.07
CA GLY A 124 -6.10 -8.29 6.77
C GLY A 124 -7.24 -7.41 7.27
N LYS A 125 -7.76 -7.72 8.46
CA LYS A 125 -8.95 -7.09 9.04
C LYS A 125 -8.67 -6.67 10.48
N LYS A 126 -9.13 -5.48 10.86
CA LYS A 126 -9.08 -5.00 12.25
C LYS A 126 -10.36 -4.23 12.57
N THR A 127 -10.98 -4.55 13.70
CA THR A 127 -12.10 -3.78 14.25
C THR A 127 -11.56 -2.72 15.19
N ILE A 128 -11.98 -1.48 14.98
CA ILE A 128 -11.59 -0.32 15.74
C ILE A 128 -12.89 0.33 16.20
N LEU A 129 -13.19 0.24 17.49
CA LEU A 129 -14.49 0.61 18.05
C LEU A 129 -15.65 -0.09 17.34
N ASN A 130 -16.53 0.69 16.71
CA ASN A 130 -17.72 0.26 15.99
C ASN A 130 -17.49 0.10 14.48
N PHE A 131 -16.29 0.39 13.96
CA PHE A 131 -15.97 0.20 12.54
C PHE A 131 -14.94 -0.89 12.32
N THR A 132 -14.99 -1.51 11.14
CA THR A 132 -14.07 -2.57 10.73
C THR A 132 -13.31 -2.12 9.49
N ALA A 133 -11.98 -2.07 9.60
CA ALA A 133 -11.06 -1.83 8.50
C ALA A 133 -10.61 -3.14 7.86
N TYR A 134 -10.45 -3.11 6.55
CA TYR A 134 -9.98 -4.22 5.72
C TYR A 134 -8.93 -3.69 4.76
N SER A 135 -7.79 -4.38 4.66
CA SER A 135 -6.66 -3.98 3.82
C SER A 135 -6.14 -5.20 3.07
N TYR A 136 -6.20 -5.14 1.75
CA TYR A 136 -5.75 -6.24 0.88
C TYR A 136 -5.06 -5.69 -0.37
N PRO A 137 -4.04 -6.39 -0.88
CA PRO A 137 -3.41 -6.02 -2.14
C PRO A 137 -4.43 -6.08 -3.28
N HIS A 138 -4.47 -5.04 -4.09
CA HIS A 138 -5.22 -5.04 -5.34
C HIS A 138 -4.36 -5.61 -6.49
N THR A 139 -4.90 -5.59 -7.71
CA THR A 139 -4.26 -6.02 -8.96
C THR A 139 -2.78 -5.64 -9.09
N GLY A 140 -2.40 -4.39 -8.79
CA GLY A 140 -1.00 -3.95 -8.87
C GLY A 140 -0.07 -4.73 -7.94
N GLY A 141 -0.46 -4.90 -6.68
CA GLY A 141 0.32 -5.69 -5.70
C GLY A 141 0.36 -7.18 -6.04
N ILE A 142 -0.75 -7.73 -6.54
CA ILE A 142 -0.82 -9.13 -7.00
C ILE A 142 0.13 -9.36 -8.18
N LEU A 143 0.11 -8.48 -9.18
CA LEU A 143 0.99 -8.58 -10.35
C LEU A 143 2.48 -8.43 -9.97
N ALA A 144 2.81 -7.53 -9.03
CA ALA A 144 4.16 -7.42 -8.51
C ALA A 144 4.61 -8.74 -7.85
N GLY A 145 3.76 -9.35 -7.02
CA GLY A 145 4.02 -10.66 -6.41
C GLY A 145 4.25 -11.76 -7.44
N ILE A 146 3.39 -11.84 -8.46
CA ILE A 146 3.54 -12.79 -9.58
C ILE A 146 4.86 -12.56 -10.31
N SER A 147 5.24 -11.31 -10.57
CA SER A 147 6.48 -11.00 -11.29
C SER A 147 7.73 -11.47 -10.54
N ILE A 148 7.75 -11.36 -9.20
CA ILE A 148 8.84 -11.88 -8.36
C ILE A 148 8.92 -13.40 -8.51
N ILE A 149 7.78 -14.09 -8.42
CA ILE A 149 7.72 -15.56 -8.56
C ILE A 149 8.26 -15.98 -9.93
N LEU A 150 7.82 -15.32 -11.01
CA LEU A 150 8.29 -15.62 -12.37
C LEU A 150 9.79 -15.41 -12.53
N ALA A 151 10.35 -14.33 -11.99
CA ALA A 151 11.79 -14.09 -12.03
C ALA A 151 12.59 -15.15 -11.25
N LEU A 152 12.10 -15.59 -10.09
CA LEU A 152 12.74 -16.66 -9.32
C LEU A 152 12.67 -18.01 -10.03
N VAL A 153 11.57 -18.30 -10.73
CA VAL A 153 11.45 -19.49 -11.59
C VAL A 153 12.43 -19.41 -12.76
N ALA A 154 12.50 -18.27 -13.45
CA ALA A 154 13.46 -18.05 -14.53
C ALA A 154 14.92 -18.20 -14.06
N PHE A 155 15.25 -17.68 -12.88
CA PHE A 155 16.55 -17.89 -12.23
C PHE A 155 16.84 -19.39 -12.04
N LYS A 156 15.91 -20.14 -11.43
CA LYS A 156 16.09 -21.58 -11.19
C LYS A 156 16.32 -22.35 -12.49
N ILE A 157 15.50 -22.08 -13.52
CA ILE A 157 15.66 -22.70 -14.84
C ILE A 157 17.03 -22.33 -15.42
N LYS A 158 17.42 -21.06 -15.46
CA LYS A 158 18.69 -20.68 -16.08
C LYS A 158 19.91 -21.20 -15.34
N LYS A 159 19.83 -21.28 -14.01
CA LYS A 159 20.91 -21.83 -13.17
C LYS A 159 21.10 -23.34 -13.39
N SER A 160 20.04 -24.11 -13.66
CA SER A 160 20.18 -25.55 -13.88
C SER A 160 20.76 -25.93 -15.25
N TRP A 161 20.91 -24.96 -16.17
CA TRP A 161 21.48 -25.15 -17.51
C TRP A 161 22.85 -24.47 -17.67
N SER A 162 23.35 -23.80 -16.63
CA SER A 162 24.67 -23.15 -16.58
C SER A 162 25.63 -23.98 -15.75
#